data_AF-A0A507AR10-F1
#
_entry.id   AF-A0A507AR10-F1
#
_cell.length_a   1.000
_cell.length_b   1.000
_cell.length_c   1.000
_cell.angle_alpha   90.00
_cell.angle_beta   90.00
_cell.angle_gamma   90.00
#
_symmetry.space_group_name_H-M   'P 1'
#
loop_
_entity.id
_entity.type
_entity.pdbx_description
1 polymer ?
#
loop_
_entity_poly.entity_id
_entity_poly.type
_entity_poly.pdbx_seq_one_letter_code
_entity_poly.pdbx_strand_id
1 'polypeptide(L)'
;MRLFRLLALAVVGTVLAQDTFDDRQVDSDDSFDVTRGSDRHNKTRTGPHPNASSEPTILKCIEIRELTRLINIANNATRLNRTTHGDATKAAAIKAEASKAAPTLNDLKGNSTLVASCQQFFAHEDMVERCVRMHYYERLEKLAANATLLDHKFHGDAARISAVKAEATADASKLSRLSSNATLTQFCAARRDHARCLELEKLQKEVDKAQNATSTRGGAGADKTHKGQAEASSAAARLDALKSNTTLVNYCNSHRE
;
A
#
# COMPACT_ATOMS: atom_id res chain seq x y z
N MET A 1 22.95 -3.05 0.91
CA MET A 1 21.57 -3.39 1.34
C MET A 1 20.70 -3.79 0.14
N ARG A 2 20.93 -4.96 -0.46
CA ARG A 2 20.08 -5.54 -1.52
C ARG A 2 20.17 -7.07 -1.42
N LEU A 3 19.39 -7.66 -0.53
CA LEU A 3 19.27 -9.12 -0.42
C LEU A 3 17.95 -9.48 0.28
N PHE A 4 16.82 -9.12 -0.32
CA PHE A 4 15.51 -9.62 0.06
C PHE A 4 14.71 -9.84 -1.21
N ARG A 5 14.67 -11.09 -1.69
CA ARG A 5 13.64 -11.69 -2.54
C ARG A 5 14.09 -13.09 -2.96
N LEU A 6 13.55 -14.11 -2.28
CA LEU A 6 13.20 -15.44 -2.78
C LEU A 6 13.08 -16.40 -1.59
N LEU A 7 11.85 -16.70 -1.16
CA LEU A 7 11.48 -18.07 -0.76
C LEU A 7 9.96 -18.18 -0.65
N ALA A 8 9.48 -19.32 -1.14
CA ALA A 8 8.13 -19.56 -1.64
C ALA A 8 7.13 -20.04 -0.58
N LEU A 9 5.86 -19.91 -0.96
CA LEU A 9 4.67 -20.54 -0.36
C LEU A 9 4.82 -22.06 -0.24
N ALA A 10 4.41 -22.60 0.93
CA ALA A 10 3.26 -23.51 1.08
C ALA A 10 3.36 -24.26 2.42
N VAL A 11 2.52 -23.90 3.40
CA VAL A 11 2.04 -24.84 4.43
C VAL A 11 0.60 -24.48 4.79
N VAL A 12 -0.34 -25.31 4.34
CA VAL A 12 -1.69 -25.39 4.89
C VAL A 12 -1.60 -26.24 6.16
N GLY A 13 -1.96 -25.67 7.31
CA GLY A 13 -1.94 -26.38 8.59
C GLY A 13 -2.79 -25.66 9.63
N THR A 14 -3.98 -26.20 9.86
CA THR A 14 -4.94 -25.82 10.90
C THR A 14 -4.34 -25.87 12.30
N VAL A 15 -4.40 -24.75 13.04
CA VAL A 15 -4.36 -24.73 14.51
C VAL A 15 -5.45 -23.78 15.01
N LEU A 16 -6.45 -24.35 15.67
CA LEU A 16 -7.44 -23.65 16.49
C LEU A 16 -6.81 -23.39 17.86
N ALA A 17 -6.72 -22.13 18.29
CA ALA A 17 -6.71 -21.73 19.70
C ALA A 17 -6.98 -20.23 19.83
N GLN A 18 -7.84 -19.89 20.79
CA GLN A 18 -8.36 -18.57 21.12
C GLN A 18 -7.35 -17.70 21.90
N ASP A 19 -7.64 -16.41 21.89
CA ASP A 19 -7.20 -15.35 22.81
C ASP A 19 -5.73 -14.89 22.79
N THR A 20 -5.48 -13.88 21.97
CA THR A 20 -4.97 -12.57 22.42
C THR A 20 -5.34 -11.53 21.37
N PHE A 21 -6.27 -10.65 21.74
CA PHE A 21 -6.83 -9.60 20.90
C PHE A 21 -6.05 -8.29 21.13
N ASP A 22 -4.75 -8.27 20.84
CA ASP A 22 -4.00 -7.01 20.74
C ASP A 22 -2.84 -7.18 19.73
N ASP A 23 -2.74 -6.24 18.80
CA ASP A 23 -1.70 -6.15 17.77
C ASP A 23 -1.53 -7.35 16.79
N ARG A 24 -2.60 -7.69 16.07
CA ARG A 24 -2.41 -8.08 14.66
C ARG A 24 -1.95 -6.84 13.89
N GLN A 25 -0.68 -6.47 13.99
CA GLN A 25 -0.03 -5.72 12.91
C GLN A 25 -0.15 -6.62 11.67
N VAL A 26 -0.93 -6.17 10.68
CA VAL A 26 -1.05 -6.81 9.37
C VAL A 26 0.33 -6.69 8.75
N ASP A 27 1.16 -7.70 8.98
CA ASP A 27 2.29 -8.00 8.13
C ASP A 27 1.68 -8.20 6.74
N SER A 28 1.85 -7.19 5.89
CA SER A 28 1.23 -7.06 4.57
C SER A 28 1.98 -7.93 3.54
N ASP A 29 2.35 -9.16 3.95
CA ASP A 29 3.25 -10.04 3.21
C ASP A 29 2.52 -11.07 2.32
N ASP A 30 1.19 -11.04 2.20
CA ASP A 30 0.49 -11.75 1.14
C ASP A 30 0.24 -10.84 -0.07
N SER A 31 1.27 -10.81 -0.92
CA SER A 31 1.18 -10.91 -2.38
C SER A 31 -0.19 -10.56 -3.02
N PHE A 32 -0.64 -9.31 -2.88
CA PHE A 32 -1.53 -8.73 -3.87
C PHE A 32 -0.65 -8.34 -5.05
N ASP A 33 -0.60 -9.25 -6.04
CA ASP A 33 0.02 -9.05 -7.34
C ASP A 33 -0.65 -7.86 -8.04
N VAL A 34 -0.19 -6.65 -7.69
CA VAL A 34 -0.17 -5.53 -8.62
C VAL A 34 0.97 -5.86 -9.56
N THR A 35 0.61 -6.35 -10.74
CA THR A 35 1.44 -6.28 -11.95
C THR A 35 1.69 -4.80 -12.30
N ARG A 36 2.47 -4.11 -11.46
CA ARG A 36 3.28 -2.96 -11.83
C ARG A 36 4.65 -3.56 -12.12
N GLY A 37 4.93 -3.68 -13.42
CA GLY A 37 6.23 -4.09 -13.93
C GLY A 37 7.35 -3.40 -13.16
N SER A 38 8.29 -4.22 -12.71
CA SER A 38 9.52 -3.79 -12.07
C SER A 38 10.48 -3.22 -13.11
N ASP A 39 10.06 -2.17 -13.82
CA ASP A 39 10.96 -1.34 -14.61
C ASP A 39 11.74 -0.46 -13.65
N ARG A 40 12.96 -0.91 -13.32
CA ARG A 40 13.98 -0.10 -12.65
C ARG A 40 14.49 0.97 -13.62
N HIS A 41 13.64 1.93 -13.94
CA HIS A 41 14.12 3.24 -14.36
C HIS A 41 14.40 4.04 -13.10
N ASN A 42 15.68 4.35 -12.89
CA ASN A 42 16.17 5.39 -12.01
C ASN A 42 15.66 6.75 -12.53
N LYS A 43 14.35 6.97 -12.41
CA LYS A 43 13.70 8.22 -12.78
C LYS A 43 13.70 9.07 -11.53
N THR A 44 14.67 9.97 -11.45
CA THR A 44 14.65 11.14 -10.57
C THR A 44 13.29 11.82 -10.75
N ARG A 45 12.38 11.57 -9.80
CA ARG A 45 11.09 12.23 -9.75
C ARG A 45 11.35 13.68 -9.35
N THR A 46 11.48 14.54 -10.33
CA THR A 46 11.38 16.00 -10.19
C THR A 46 9.89 16.35 -10.07
N GLY A 47 9.27 15.94 -8.96
CA GLY A 47 8.07 16.63 -8.48
C GLY A 47 8.51 17.87 -7.71
N PRO A 48 7.61 18.83 -7.44
CA PRO A 48 7.85 19.88 -6.46
C PRO A 48 8.15 19.19 -5.13
N HIS A 49 9.43 19.10 -4.78
CA HIS A 49 9.86 18.53 -3.51
C HIS A 49 9.52 19.57 -2.44
N PRO A 50 8.73 19.23 -1.41
CA PRO A 50 8.61 20.09 -0.24
C PRO A 50 10.02 20.29 0.31
N ASN A 51 10.54 21.52 0.19
CA ASN A 51 11.81 22.02 0.72
C ASN A 51 12.88 20.96 1.05
N ALA A 52 13.97 20.92 0.27
CA ALA A 52 15.12 20.01 0.42
C ALA A 52 15.77 19.98 1.82
N SER A 53 15.38 20.87 2.74
CA SER A 53 15.76 20.82 4.16
C SER A 53 15.01 19.77 4.99
N SER A 54 13.89 19.21 4.50
CA SER A 54 13.04 18.26 5.24
C SER A 54 13.37 16.78 4.98
N GLU A 55 13.96 16.48 3.83
CA GLU A 55 14.36 15.14 3.41
C GLU A 55 15.30 14.40 4.39
N PRO A 56 16.35 15.03 4.96
CA PRO A 56 17.24 14.33 5.90
C PRO A 56 16.55 13.96 7.22
N THR A 57 15.53 14.70 7.64
CA THR A 57 14.79 14.39 8.88
C THR A 57 13.82 13.22 8.67
N ILE A 58 13.11 13.18 7.55
CA ILE A 58 12.18 12.09 7.22
C ILE A 58 12.91 10.75 7.13
N LEU A 59 14.08 10.72 6.48
CA LEU A 59 14.89 9.50 6.38
C LEU A 59 15.28 8.95 7.76
N LYS A 60 15.67 9.83 8.70
CA LYS A 60 15.97 9.43 10.08
C LYS A 60 14.73 8.92 10.82
N CYS A 61 13.56 9.50 10.58
CA CYS A 61 12.32 8.98 11.17
C CYS A 61 11.99 7.58 10.64
N ILE A 62 12.16 7.34 9.34
CA ILE A 62 12.02 6.02 8.73
C ILE A 62 12.98 5.02 9.40
N GLU A 63 14.25 5.40 9.56
CA GLU A 63 15.25 4.56 10.23
C GLU A 63 14.85 4.22 11.68
N ILE A 64 14.43 5.22 12.48
CA ILE A 64 13.94 4.98 13.86
C ILE A 64 12.79 3.98 13.87
N ARG A 65 11.86 4.09 12.92
CA ARG A 65 10.68 3.20 12.81
C ARG A 65 11.08 1.78 12.45
N GLU A 66 11.96 1.60 11.48
CA GLU A 66 12.44 0.29 11.03
C GLU A 66 13.23 -0.43 12.13
N LEU A 67 14.18 0.26 12.77
CA LEU A 67 14.95 -0.29 13.88
C LEU A 67 14.04 -0.63 15.08
N THR A 68 13.07 0.24 15.40
CA THR A 68 12.07 -0.04 16.44
C THR A 68 11.23 -1.28 16.11
N ARG A 69 10.78 -1.43 14.85
CA ARG A 69 10.01 -2.60 14.41
C ARG A 69 10.84 -3.88 14.52
N LEU A 70 12.09 -3.86 14.06
CA LEU A 70 13.00 -5.00 14.13
C LEU A 70 13.20 -5.47 15.58
N ILE A 71 13.50 -4.54 16.49
CA ILE A 71 13.70 -4.84 17.91
C ILE A 71 12.41 -5.35 18.56
N ASN A 72 11.25 -4.78 18.22
CA ASN A 72 9.96 -5.26 18.71
C ASN A 72 9.64 -6.68 18.25
N ILE A 73 9.99 -7.05 17.00
CA ILE A 73 9.85 -8.42 16.51
C ILE A 73 10.80 -9.35 17.27
N ALA A 74 12.08 -9.00 17.41
CA ALA A 74 13.08 -9.82 18.10
C ALA A 74 12.75 -10.09 19.57
N ASN A 75 12.14 -9.12 20.25
CA ASN A 75 11.81 -9.20 21.68
C ASN A 75 10.45 -9.85 21.98
N ASN A 76 9.60 -10.07 20.97
CA ASN A 76 8.30 -10.72 21.15
C ASN A 76 8.33 -12.14 20.57
N ALA A 77 8.39 -13.16 21.42
CA ALA A 77 8.53 -14.55 21.00
C ALA A 77 7.43 -15.01 20.02
N THR A 78 6.18 -14.61 20.24
CA THR A 78 5.06 -14.97 19.36
C THR A 78 5.19 -14.32 17.98
N ARG A 79 5.52 -13.02 17.93
CA ARG A 79 5.74 -12.30 16.67
C ARG A 79 6.96 -12.85 15.94
N LEU A 80 8.06 -13.08 16.65
CA LEU A 80 9.26 -13.66 16.09
C LEU A 80 8.96 -15.02 15.47
N ASN A 81 8.29 -15.91 16.21
CA ASN A 81 7.91 -17.23 15.72
C ASN A 81 6.99 -17.16 14.50
N ARG A 82 6.06 -16.20 14.46
CA ARG A 82 5.20 -15.96 13.28
C ARG A 82 6.02 -15.48 12.08
N THR A 83 6.92 -14.53 12.27
CA THR A 83 7.80 -13.98 11.22
C THR A 83 8.77 -15.03 10.68
N THR A 84 9.26 -15.94 11.53
CA THR A 84 10.23 -16.96 11.14
C THR A 84 9.58 -18.29 10.77
N HIS A 85 8.26 -18.42 10.96
CA HIS A 85 7.53 -19.69 10.85
C HIS A 85 8.17 -20.81 11.68
N GLY A 86 8.66 -20.49 12.88
CA GLY A 86 9.34 -21.45 13.76
C GLY A 86 10.77 -21.81 13.37
N ASP A 87 11.33 -21.22 12.32
CA ASP A 87 12.72 -21.43 11.94
C ASP A 87 13.67 -20.79 12.97
N ALA A 88 14.37 -21.64 13.72
CA ALA A 88 15.28 -21.24 14.79
C ALA A 88 16.49 -20.44 14.26
N THR A 89 16.99 -20.76 13.07
CA THR A 89 18.13 -20.07 12.46
C THR A 89 17.76 -18.65 12.05
N LYS A 90 16.58 -18.47 11.41
CA LYS A 90 16.06 -17.13 11.09
C LYS A 90 15.77 -16.33 12.35
N ALA A 91 15.22 -16.95 13.40
CA ALA A 91 14.97 -16.29 14.67
C ALA A 91 16.26 -15.78 15.32
N ALA A 92 17.32 -16.61 15.32
CA ALA A 92 18.63 -16.20 15.82
C ALA A 92 19.22 -15.05 15.00
N ALA A 93 19.08 -15.07 13.67
CA ALA A 93 19.54 -13.99 12.79
C ALA A 93 18.82 -12.66 13.07
N ILE A 94 17.49 -12.68 13.24
CA ILE A 94 16.70 -11.47 13.59
C ILE A 94 17.13 -10.92 14.95
N LYS A 95 17.32 -11.78 15.96
CA LYS A 95 17.80 -11.36 17.28
C LYS A 95 19.19 -10.74 17.21
N ALA A 96 20.11 -11.35 16.46
CA ALA A 96 21.46 -10.82 16.29
C ALA A 96 21.45 -9.45 15.59
N GLU A 97 20.63 -9.27 14.55
CA GLU A 97 20.48 -8.00 13.86
C GLU A 97 19.85 -6.93 14.76
N ALA A 98 18.81 -7.29 15.53
CA ALA A 98 18.19 -6.40 16.50
C ALA A 98 19.20 -5.92 17.57
N SER A 99 20.08 -6.81 18.05
CA SER A 99 21.14 -6.44 19.00
C SER A 99 22.14 -5.45 18.40
N LYS A 100 22.48 -5.56 17.10
CA LYS A 100 23.34 -4.60 16.40
C LYS A 100 22.64 -3.27 16.11
N ALA A 101 21.33 -3.30 15.88
CA ALA A 101 20.49 -2.14 15.64
C ALA A 101 20.22 -1.30 16.90
N ALA A 102 20.27 -1.92 18.09
CA ALA A 102 19.90 -1.27 19.35
C ALA A 102 20.75 -0.04 19.70
N PRO A 103 22.09 -0.03 19.56
CA PRO A 103 22.89 1.16 19.78
C PRO A 103 22.48 2.33 18.87
N THR A 104 22.37 2.10 17.55
CA THR A 104 21.95 3.12 16.58
C THR A 104 20.57 3.68 16.90
N LEU A 105 19.62 2.82 17.29
CA LEU A 105 18.30 3.27 17.69
C LEU A 105 18.35 4.15 18.95
N ASN A 106 19.17 3.79 19.94
CA ASN A 106 19.35 4.57 21.15
C ASN A 106 19.99 5.94 20.86
N ASP A 107 21.00 5.99 19.98
CA ASP A 107 21.63 7.23 19.55
C ASP A 107 20.64 8.16 18.85
N LEU A 108 19.85 7.62 17.91
CA LEU A 108 18.80 8.39 17.22
C LEU A 108 17.72 8.88 18.17
N LYS A 109 17.27 8.04 19.12
CA LYS A 109 16.28 8.41 20.14
C LYS A 109 16.82 9.38 21.18
N GLY A 110 18.14 9.47 21.36
CA GLY A 110 18.77 10.45 22.24
C GLY A 110 18.60 11.90 21.76
N ASN A 111 18.27 12.12 20.48
CA ASN A 111 17.95 13.43 19.95
C ASN A 111 16.45 13.74 20.11
N SER A 112 16.09 14.44 21.18
CA SER A 112 14.69 14.75 21.53
C SER A 112 13.96 15.56 20.44
N THR A 113 14.63 16.52 19.79
CA THR A 113 14.05 17.31 18.69
C THR A 113 13.71 16.45 17.48
N LEU A 114 14.59 15.51 17.13
CA LEU A 114 14.33 14.53 16.07
C LEU A 114 13.13 13.65 16.43
N VAL A 115 13.10 13.10 17.64
CA VAL A 115 12.00 12.23 18.09
C VAL A 115 10.66 12.96 18.06
N ALA A 116 10.61 14.21 18.54
CA ALA A 116 9.40 15.04 18.49
C ALA A 116 8.91 15.25 17.05
N SER A 117 9.82 15.52 16.12
CA SER A 117 9.49 15.66 14.69
C SER A 117 8.97 14.34 14.11
N CYS A 118 9.56 13.21 14.49
CA CYS A 118 9.16 11.90 14.00
C CYS A 118 7.81 11.43 14.54
N GLN A 119 7.35 11.91 15.70
CA GLN A 119 6.04 11.55 16.24
C GLN A 119 4.88 11.93 15.30
N GLN A 120 4.94 13.13 14.69
CA GLN A 120 3.94 13.56 13.71
C GLN A 120 3.97 12.68 12.46
N PHE A 121 5.18 12.35 12.00
CA PHE A 121 5.37 11.44 10.87
C PHE A 121 4.82 10.04 11.16
N PHE A 122 5.08 9.49 12.35
CA PHE A 122 4.55 8.19 12.77
C PHE A 122 3.04 8.19 12.87
N ALA A 123 2.45 9.24 13.45
CA ALA A 123 0.99 9.38 13.51
C ALA A 123 0.37 9.42 12.11
N HIS A 124 0.98 10.16 11.17
CA HIS A 124 0.53 10.17 9.78
C HIS A 124 0.65 8.78 9.14
N GLU A 125 1.81 8.13 9.24
CA GLU A 125 2.03 6.80 8.67
C GLU A 125 1.10 5.73 9.26
N ASP A 126 0.80 5.80 10.55
CA ASP A 126 -0.15 4.90 11.20
C ASP A 126 -1.57 5.11 10.66
N MET A 127 -1.98 6.35 10.41
CA MET A 127 -3.25 6.64 9.74
C MET A 127 -3.27 6.08 8.31
N VAL A 128 -2.15 6.20 7.58
CA VAL A 128 -1.99 5.61 6.25
C VAL A 128 -2.13 4.10 6.27
N GLU A 129 -1.43 3.40 7.16
CA GLU A 129 -1.51 1.95 7.28
C GLU A 129 -2.91 1.48 7.66
N ARG A 130 -3.57 2.19 8.58
CA ARG A 130 -4.96 1.92 8.96
C ARG A 130 -5.90 2.08 7.77
N CYS A 131 -5.71 3.08 6.91
CA CYS A 131 -6.49 3.22 5.68
C CYS A 131 -6.27 2.09 4.68
N VAL A 132 -5.01 1.71 4.45
CA VAL A 132 -4.69 0.59 3.55
C VAL A 132 -5.35 -0.69 4.05
N ARG A 133 -5.31 -0.92 5.37
CA ARG A 133 -5.94 -2.08 6.00
C ARG A 133 -7.46 -2.04 5.92
N MET A 134 -8.08 -0.88 6.16
CA MET A 134 -9.53 -0.72 5.99
C MET A 134 -9.96 -1.06 4.56
N HIS A 135 -9.25 -0.55 3.54
CA HIS A 135 -9.51 -0.88 2.15
C HIS A 135 -9.22 -2.34 1.78
N TYR A 136 -8.26 -2.99 2.44
CA TYR A 136 -8.05 -4.43 2.29
C TYR A 136 -9.29 -5.20 2.73
N TYR A 137 -9.79 -4.94 3.94
CA TYR A 137 -10.97 -5.63 4.46
C TYR A 137 -12.24 -5.34 3.64
N GLU A 138 -12.47 -4.08 3.22
CA GLU A 138 -13.60 -3.75 2.34
C GLU A 138 -13.58 -4.52 1.02
N ARG A 139 -12.39 -4.71 0.42
CA ARG A 139 -12.24 -5.50 -0.82
C ARG A 139 -12.42 -6.99 -0.56
N LEU A 140 -11.94 -7.47 0.58
CA LEU A 140 -12.11 -8.86 0.99
C LEU A 140 -13.59 -9.19 1.19
N GLU A 141 -14.37 -8.34 1.86
CA GLU A 141 -15.82 -8.50 2.01
C GLU A 141 -16.55 -8.47 0.67
N LYS A 142 -16.23 -7.49 -0.20
CA LYS A 142 -16.82 -7.40 -1.55
C LYS A 142 -16.52 -8.63 -2.40
N LEU A 143 -15.30 -9.15 -2.31
CA LEU A 143 -14.93 -10.38 -2.99
C LEU A 143 -15.70 -11.57 -2.41
N ALA A 144 -15.72 -11.72 -1.08
CA ALA A 144 -16.41 -12.81 -0.39
C ALA A 144 -17.91 -12.86 -0.68
N ALA A 145 -18.55 -11.70 -0.89
CA ALA A 145 -19.95 -11.56 -1.23
C ALA A 145 -20.26 -11.83 -2.73
N ASN A 146 -19.27 -11.78 -3.62
CA ASN A 146 -19.45 -11.98 -5.05
C ASN A 146 -19.07 -13.42 -5.46
N ALA A 147 -20.06 -14.32 -5.45
CA ALA A 147 -19.87 -15.74 -5.75
C ALA A 147 -19.25 -15.97 -7.14
N THR A 148 -19.68 -15.24 -8.17
CA THR A 148 -19.16 -15.37 -9.54
C THR A 148 -17.70 -14.94 -9.64
N LEU A 149 -17.33 -13.82 -8.99
CA LEU A 149 -15.95 -13.35 -9.00
C LEU A 149 -15.02 -14.29 -8.21
N LEU A 150 -15.50 -14.85 -7.10
CA LEU A 150 -14.78 -15.90 -6.36
C LEU A 150 -14.56 -17.14 -7.21
N ASP A 151 -15.62 -17.65 -7.83
CA ASP A 151 -15.57 -18.84 -8.68
C ASP A 151 -14.60 -18.64 -9.84
N HIS A 152 -14.70 -17.50 -10.55
CA HIS A 152 -13.77 -17.12 -11.61
C HIS A 152 -12.32 -16.99 -11.11
N LYS A 153 -12.10 -16.36 -9.94
CA LYS A 153 -10.76 -16.14 -9.39
C LYS A 153 -10.09 -17.42 -8.90
N PHE A 154 -10.87 -18.37 -8.41
CA PHE A 154 -10.37 -19.62 -7.81
C PHE A 154 -10.65 -20.85 -8.67
N HIS A 155 -11.16 -20.67 -9.90
CA HIS A 155 -11.51 -21.74 -10.84
C HIS A 155 -12.39 -22.83 -10.19
N GLY A 156 -13.36 -22.41 -9.38
CA GLY A 156 -14.24 -23.32 -8.65
C GLY A 156 -13.60 -24.11 -7.50
N ASP A 157 -12.38 -23.77 -7.06
CA ASP A 157 -11.75 -24.40 -5.89
C ASP A 157 -12.52 -24.05 -4.60
N ALA A 158 -13.37 -24.99 -4.18
CA ALA A 158 -14.25 -24.82 -3.03
C ALA A 158 -13.51 -24.56 -1.71
N ALA A 159 -12.32 -25.16 -1.52
CA ALA A 159 -11.54 -25.00 -0.30
C ALA A 159 -10.99 -23.57 -0.19
N ARG A 160 -10.43 -23.04 -1.28
CA ARG A 160 -9.93 -21.65 -1.33
C ARG A 160 -11.05 -20.63 -1.21
N ILE A 161 -12.18 -20.88 -1.87
CA ILE A 161 -13.37 -20.03 -1.76
C ILE A 161 -13.88 -19.99 -0.31
N SER A 162 -13.96 -21.15 0.35
CA SER A 162 -14.37 -21.23 1.75
C SER A 162 -13.37 -20.52 2.67
N ALA A 163 -12.06 -20.64 2.42
CA ALA A 163 -11.04 -19.96 3.20
C ALA A 163 -11.17 -18.43 3.10
N VAL A 164 -11.39 -17.87 1.91
CA VAL A 164 -11.60 -16.42 1.73
C VAL A 164 -12.86 -15.94 2.44
N LYS A 165 -13.96 -16.70 2.36
CA LYS A 165 -15.19 -16.36 3.09
C LYS A 165 -15.01 -16.40 4.61
N ALA A 166 -14.28 -17.40 5.10
CA ALA A 166 -13.95 -17.51 6.52
C ALA A 166 -13.05 -16.35 6.99
N GLU A 167 -12.04 -15.98 6.20
CA GLU A 167 -11.17 -14.83 6.47
C GLU A 167 -11.97 -13.52 6.51
N ALA A 168 -12.82 -13.27 5.52
CA ALA A 168 -13.69 -12.09 5.49
C ALA A 168 -14.56 -12.00 6.75
N THR A 169 -15.15 -13.13 7.17
CA THR A 169 -15.97 -13.20 8.39
C THR A 169 -15.16 -12.93 9.65
N ALA A 170 -13.95 -13.50 9.74
CA ALA A 170 -13.06 -13.29 10.89
C ALA A 170 -12.56 -11.84 11.00
N ASP A 171 -12.44 -11.13 9.88
CA ASP A 171 -11.94 -9.77 9.81
C ASP A 171 -13.04 -8.69 9.82
N ALA A 172 -14.32 -9.06 9.71
CA ALA A 172 -15.46 -8.14 9.74
C ALA A 172 -15.47 -7.24 10.99
N SER A 173 -15.15 -7.79 12.18
CA SER A 173 -15.05 -7.01 13.41
C SER A 173 -13.94 -5.95 13.39
N LYS A 174 -12.82 -6.24 12.70
CA LYS A 174 -11.70 -5.30 12.54
C LYS A 174 -12.06 -4.19 11.57
N LEU A 175 -12.74 -4.53 10.47
CA LEU A 175 -13.26 -3.51 9.56
C LEU A 175 -14.24 -2.59 10.28
N SER A 176 -15.20 -3.15 11.02
CA SER A 176 -16.15 -2.37 11.82
C SER A 176 -15.47 -1.41 12.79
N ARG A 177 -14.43 -1.87 13.51
CA ARG A 177 -13.65 -1.00 14.41
C ARG A 177 -12.88 0.10 13.68
N LEU A 178 -12.34 -0.18 12.49
CA LEU A 178 -11.64 0.83 11.69
C LEU A 178 -12.63 1.84 11.09
N SER A 179 -13.76 1.38 10.57
CA SER A 179 -14.77 2.21 9.92
C SER A 179 -15.60 3.03 10.90
N SER A 180 -15.68 2.63 12.17
CA SER A 180 -16.33 3.43 13.22
C SER A 180 -15.50 4.64 13.67
N ASN A 181 -14.22 4.73 13.31
CA ASN A 181 -13.38 5.88 13.63
C ASN A 181 -13.58 6.99 12.58
N ALA A 182 -14.34 8.03 12.95
CA ALA A 182 -14.68 9.14 12.06
C ALA A 182 -13.45 9.88 11.51
N THR A 183 -12.44 10.14 12.34
CA THR A 183 -11.21 10.81 11.92
C THR A 183 -10.43 9.97 10.90
N LEU A 184 -10.32 8.67 11.14
CA LEU A 184 -9.68 7.74 10.21
C LEU A 184 -10.43 7.67 8.88
N THR A 185 -11.75 7.49 8.91
CA THR A 185 -12.55 7.40 7.66
C THR A 185 -12.49 8.69 6.83
N GLN A 186 -12.52 9.86 7.46
CA GLN A 186 -12.30 11.15 6.80
C GLN A 186 -10.90 11.24 6.18
N PHE A 187 -9.85 10.87 6.93
CA PHE A 187 -8.48 10.84 6.41
C PHE A 187 -8.33 9.88 5.22
N CYS A 188 -8.93 8.69 5.28
CA CYS A 188 -8.91 7.74 4.17
C CYS A 188 -9.69 8.23 2.95
N ALA A 189 -10.80 8.94 3.15
CA ALA A 189 -11.55 9.56 2.06
C ALA A 189 -10.73 10.64 1.36
N ALA A 190 -10.16 11.59 2.12
CA ALA A 190 -9.28 12.64 1.58
C ALA A 190 -8.09 12.05 0.80
N ARG A 191 -7.44 11.00 1.34
CA ARG A 191 -6.35 10.31 0.65
C ARG A 191 -6.79 9.66 -0.68
N ARG A 192 -7.99 9.07 -0.71
CA ARG A 192 -8.56 8.46 -1.91
C ARG A 192 -8.87 9.52 -2.97
N ASP A 193 -9.44 10.64 -2.56
CA ASP A 193 -9.75 11.74 -3.47
C ASP A 193 -8.46 12.39 -3.99
N HIS A 194 -7.44 12.55 -3.15
CA HIS A 194 -6.11 12.96 -3.61
C HIS A 194 -5.52 11.99 -4.64
N ALA A 195 -5.60 10.68 -4.42
CA ALA A 195 -5.15 9.69 -5.40
C ALA A 195 -5.92 9.77 -6.73
N ARG A 196 -7.23 10.02 -6.67
CA ARG A 196 -8.07 10.24 -7.85
C ARG A 196 -7.74 11.54 -8.58
N CYS A 197 -7.34 12.60 -7.88
CA CYS A 197 -6.85 13.83 -8.49
C CYS A 197 -5.57 13.60 -9.29
N LEU A 198 -4.62 12.83 -8.73
CA LEU A 198 -3.40 12.45 -9.45
C LEU A 198 -3.72 11.59 -10.69
N GLU A 199 -4.73 10.72 -10.60
CA GLU A 199 -5.20 9.95 -11.73
C GLU A 199 -5.86 10.83 -12.80
N LEU A 200 -6.71 11.79 -12.41
CA LEU A 200 -7.30 12.79 -13.30
C LEU A 200 -6.22 13.56 -14.07
N GLU A 201 -5.17 14.03 -13.39
CA GLU A 201 -4.07 14.74 -14.03
C GLU A 201 -3.30 13.85 -15.02
N LYS A 202 -3.05 12.58 -14.65
CA LYS A 202 -2.39 11.61 -15.53
C LYS A 202 -3.22 11.33 -16.78
N LEU A 203 -4.53 11.10 -16.62
CA LEU A 203 -5.46 10.85 -17.71
C LEU A 203 -5.56 12.07 -18.63
N GLN A 204 -5.61 13.28 -18.07
CA GLN A 204 -5.59 14.52 -18.86
C GLN A 204 -4.33 14.61 -19.74
N LYS A 205 -3.14 14.38 -19.15
CA LYS A 205 -1.87 14.38 -19.91
C LYS A 205 -1.83 13.32 -21.01
N GLU A 206 -2.43 12.14 -20.78
CA GLU A 206 -2.53 11.08 -21.79
C GLU A 206 -3.45 11.50 -22.95
N VAL A 207 -4.60 12.11 -22.66
CA VAL A 207 -5.52 12.64 -23.66
C VAL A 207 -4.87 13.77 -24.47
N ASP A 208 -4.21 14.72 -23.82
CA ASP A 208 -3.53 15.84 -24.49
C ASP A 208 -2.42 15.33 -25.42
N LYS A 209 -1.66 14.31 -24.99
CA LYS A 209 -0.61 13.69 -25.81
C LYS A 209 -1.20 12.99 -27.05
N ALA A 210 -2.33 12.31 -26.91
CA ALA A 210 -3.00 11.64 -28.04
C ALA A 210 -3.55 12.66 -29.06
N GLN A 211 -4.12 13.77 -28.59
CA GLN A 211 -4.59 14.87 -29.43
C GLN A 211 -3.44 15.58 -30.16
N ASN A 212 -2.28 15.76 -29.51
CA ASN A 212 -1.11 16.36 -30.16
C ASN A 212 -0.38 15.39 -31.13
N ALA A 213 -0.46 14.08 -30.89
CA ALA A 213 0.12 13.08 -31.79
C ALA A 213 -0.66 12.97 -33.12
N THR A 214 -1.96 13.26 -33.10
CA THR A 214 -2.81 13.27 -34.29
C THR A 214 -2.59 14.51 -35.17
N SER A 215 -2.11 15.63 -34.60
CA SER A 215 -1.77 16.83 -35.38
C SER A 215 -0.40 16.77 -36.09
N THR A 216 0.50 15.87 -35.67
CA THR A 216 1.90 15.84 -36.14
C THR A 216 2.22 14.71 -37.13
N ARG A 217 1.26 13.83 -37.47
CA ARG A 217 1.49 12.70 -38.40
C ARG A 217 0.71 12.86 -39.70
N GLY A 218 1.22 13.71 -40.59
CA GLY A 218 0.84 13.77 -42.00
C GLY A 218 1.47 12.69 -42.89
N GLY A 219 2.11 11.62 -42.38
CA GLY A 219 2.82 10.70 -43.30
C GLY A 219 3.48 9.41 -42.78
N ALA A 220 3.14 8.85 -41.61
CA ALA A 220 3.81 7.63 -41.12
C ALA A 220 2.84 6.56 -40.60
N GLY A 221 2.62 5.52 -41.43
CA GLY A 221 2.20 4.15 -41.08
C GLY A 221 0.87 3.96 -40.32
N ALA A 222 -0.16 3.48 -41.02
CA ALA A 222 -1.52 3.28 -40.50
C ALA A 222 -1.63 2.38 -39.25
N ASP A 223 -0.83 1.31 -39.14
CA ASP A 223 -1.05 0.25 -38.12
C ASP A 223 -0.71 0.64 -36.67
N LYS A 224 0.25 1.55 -36.43
CA LYS A 224 0.56 2.00 -35.06
C LYS A 224 -0.47 3.00 -34.51
N THR A 225 -1.46 3.38 -35.32
CA THR A 225 -2.45 4.41 -34.99
C THR A 225 -3.63 3.81 -34.22
N HIS A 226 -4.03 2.56 -34.51
CA HIS A 226 -5.24 1.96 -33.93
C HIS A 226 -5.14 1.67 -32.42
N LYS A 227 -4.01 1.11 -31.95
CA LYS A 227 -3.85 0.80 -30.52
C LYS A 227 -3.81 2.07 -29.66
N GLY A 228 -3.09 3.10 -30.12
CA GLY A 228 -3.00 4.38 -29.42
C GLY A 228 -4.35 5.11 -29.35
N GLN A 229 -5.16 5.01 -30.41
CA GLN A 229 -6.49 5.61 -30.44
C GLN A 229 -7.48 4.91 -29.48
N ALA A 230 -7.41 3.59 -29.35
CA ALA A 230 -8.24 2.83 -28.40
C ALA A 230 -7.89 3.16 -26.93
N GLU A 231 -6.59 3.20 -26.61
CA GLU A 231 -6.12 3.57 -25.26
C GLU A 231 -6.50 5.02 -24.92
N ALA A 232 -6.33 5.96 -25.86
CA ALA A 232 -6.73 7.35 -25.68
C ALA A 232 -8.24 7.52 -25.48
N SER A 233 -9.06 6.77 -26.23
CA SER A 233 -10.53 6.81 -26.09
C SER A 233 -10.97 6.26 -24.74
N SER A 234 -10.33 5.17 -24.26
CA SER A 234 -10.57 4.63 -22.92
C SER A 234 -10.14 5.61 -21.82
N ALA A 235 -8.97 6.25 -21.97
CA ALA A 235 -8.51 7.28 -21.04
C ALA A 235 -9.46 8.49 -20.99
N ALA A 236 -9.96 8.95 -22.13
CA ALA A 236 -10.95 10.03 -22.22
C ALA A 236 -12.26 9.65 -21.51
N ALA A 237 -12.80 8.45 -21.76
CA ALA A 237 -14.01 7.99 -21.08
C ALA A 237 -13.83 7.91 -19.55
N ARG A 238 -12.66 7.45 -19.07
CA ARG A 238 -12.35 7.43 -17.63
C ARG A 238 -12.19 8.84 -17.05
N LEU A 239 -11.58 9.75 -17.80
CA LEU A 239 -11.42 11.15 -17.43
C LEU A 239 -12.79 11.83 -17.28
N ASP A 240 -13.69 11.63 -18.23
CA ASP A 240 -15.05 12.20 -18.21
C ASP A 240 -15.86 11.63 -17.05
N ALA A 241 -15.77 10.31 -16.81
CA ALA A 241 -16.41 9.68 -15.67
C ALA A 241 -15.93 10.29 -14.33
N LEU A 242 -14.64 10.53 -14.16
CA LEU A 242 -14.10 11.15 -12.95
C LEU A 242 -14.46 12.65 -12.84
N LYS A 243 -14.43 13.39 -13.95
CA LYS A 243 -14.80 14.82 -14.00
C LYS A 243 -16.29 15.06 -13.71
N SER A 244 -17.15 14.08 -13.99
CA SER A 244 -18.57 14.17 -13.64
C SER A 244 -18.82 14.24 -12.13
N ASN A 245 -17.85 13.82 -11.30
CA ASN A 245 -17.92 13.96 -9.85
C ASN A 245 -17.45 15.36 -9.43
N THR A 246 -18.40 16.28 -9.29
CA THR A 246 -18.13 17.69 -8.95
C THR A 246 -17.43 17.86 -7.60
N THR A 247 -17.74 17.02 -6.60
CA THR A 247 -17.05 17.03 -5.30
C THR A 247 -15.57 16.72 -5.45
N LEU A 248 -15.22 15.69 -6.22
CA LEU A 248 -13.84 15.33 -6.52
C LEU A 248 -13.13 16.47 -7.27
N VAL A 249 -13.75 17.03 -8.31
CA VAL A 249 -13.16 18.14 -9.07
C VAL A 249 -12.89 19.36 -8.19
N ASN A 250 -13.84 19.72 -7.32
CA ASN A 250 -13.67 20.82 -6.37
C ASN A 250 -12.52 20.55 -5.38
N TYR A 251 -12.44 19.33 -4.86
CA TYR A 251 -11.33 18.90 -4.01
C TYR A 251 -9.98 19.03 -4.74
N CYS A 252 -9.88 18.52 -5.97
CA CYS A 252 -8.67 18.60 -6.77
C CYS A 252 -8.24 20.05 -7.05
N ASN A 253 -9.19 20.94 -7.33
CA ASN A 253 -8.89 22.35 -7.57
C ASN A 253 -8.37 23.04 -6.32
N SER A 254 -8.94 22.74 -5.14
CA SER A 254 -8.53 23.34 -3.86
C SER A 254 -7.17 22.86 -3.33
N HIS A 255 -6.58 21.81 -3.92
CA HIS A 255 -5.31 21.22 -3.48
C HIS A 255 -4.24 21.27 -4.58
N ARG A 256 -4.48 22.06 -5.62
CA ARG A 256 -3.54 22.28 -6.73
C ARG A 256 -2.69 23.54 -6.54
N GLU A 257 -3.03 24.37 -5.55
CA GLU A 257 -2.30 25.56 -5.12
C GLU A 257 -1.10 25.19 -4.23
#